data_AF-A0A9D4F171-F1
#
_entry.id   AF-A0A9D4F171-F1
#
_cell.length_a   1.000
_cell.length_b   1.000
_cell.length_c   1.000
_cell.angle_alpha   90.00
_cell.angle_beta   90.00
_cell.angle_gamma   90.00
#
_symmetry.space_group_name_H-M   'P 1'
#
loop_
_entity.id
_entity.type
_entity.pdbx_description
1 polymer ?
#
loop_
_entity_poly.entity_id
_entity_poly.type
_entity_poly.pdbx_seq_one_letter_code
_entity_poly.pdbx_strand_id
1 'polypeptide(L)' 'MCIYNVCNNHHSAVCSLPLKYSWSRADGQPFVKGTQLSDNNRVLTIANAPLEADGDYICKVVRQGTVSKTATISLLLES' A
#
# COMPACT_ATOMS: atom_id res chain seq x y z
N MET A 1 -4.87 -3.73 3.19
CA MET A 1 -4.64 -2.39 3.76
C MET A 1 -3.16 -2.24 4.06
N CYS A 2 -2.55 -1.13 3.68
CA CYS A 2 -1.13 -0.87 3.96
C CYS A 2 -0.97 0.02 5.18
N ILE A 3 -0.67 -0.59 6.31
CA ILE A 3 -0.52 0.09 7.59
C ILE A 3 0.94 -0.03 8.02
N TYR A 4 1.48 1.08 8.53
CA TYR A 4 2.76 1.08 9.20
C TYR A 4 2.59 1.75 10.57
N ASN A 5 2.72 0.96 11.64
CA ASN A 5 2.69 1.45 13.01
C ASN A 5 4.09 1.91 13.41
N VAL A 6 4.33 3.21 13.43
CA VAL A 6 5.60 3.80 13.90
C VAL A 6 5.39 4.43 15.26
N CYS A 7 5.31 3.61 16.30
CA CYS A 7 5.50 4.06 17.66
C CYS A 7 6.25 2.97 18.42
N ASN A 8 7.58 3.09 18.45
CA ASN A 8 8.39 2.29 19.38
C ASN A 8 8.53 3.08 20.68
N ASN A 9 7.80 2.60 21.69
CA ASN A 9 7.99 2.70 23.13
C ASN A 9 8.22 4.07 23.81
N HIS A 10 7.37 4.26 24.82
CA HIS A 10 7.50 5.15 25.98
C HIS A 10 7.38 6.66 25.75
N HIS A 11 6.14 7.14 25.98
CA HIS A 11 5.87 8.40 26.66
C HIS A 11 6.44 9.67 26.00
N SER A 12 6.02 9.99 24.77
CA SER A 12 5.96 11.38 24.29
C SER A 12 4.99 11.46 23.12
N ALA A 13 4.00 12.34 23.27
CA ALA A 13 3.06 12.69 22.22
C ALA A 13 3.81 13.11 20.94
N VAL A 14 3.24 12.78 19.78
CA VAL A 14 3.71 13.08 18.41
C VAL A 14 4.44 11.90 17.72
N CYS A 15 3.71 10.80 17.48
CA CYS A 15 3.98 9.87 16.37
C CYS A 15 3.32 10.35 15.05
N SER A 16 3.34 11.65 14.73
CA SER A 16 2.60 12.20 13.58
C SER A 16 3.50 12.88 12.55
N LEU A 17 4.61 12.24 12.19
CA LEU A 17 5.33 12.64 10.99
C LEU A 17 4.54 12.21 9.75
N PRO A 18 4.43 13.05 8.70
CA PRO A 18 3.59 12.72 7.55
C PRO A 18 4.18 11.52 6.81
N LEU A 19 3.51 10.37 6.95
CA LEU A 19 3.80 9.16 6.19
C LEU A 19 3.18 9.30 4.80
N LYS A 20 3.96 9.01 3.76
CA LYS A 20 3.47 8.93 2.39
C LYS A 20 3.32 7.47 1.98
N TYR A 21 2.17 7.12 1.44
CA TYR A 21 1.84 5.77 0.96
C TYR A 21 1.78 5.78 -0.55
N SER A 22 2.27 4.72 -1.16
CA SER A 22 2.19 4.50 -2.60
C SER A 22 2.02 3.01 -2.86
N TRP A 23 1.28 2.71 -3.92
CA TRP A 23 1.09 1.36 -4.42
C TRP A 23 1.67 1.24 -5.82
N SER A 24 2.12 0.04 -6.17
CA SER A 24 2.43 -0.36 -7.53
C SER A 24 2.16 -1.85 -7.69
N ARG A 25 2.01 -2.31 -8.92
CA ARG A 25 2.14 -3.75 -9.21
C ARG A 25 3.62 -4.12 -9.24
N ALA A 26 3.96 -5.33 -8.82
CA ALA A 26 5.33 -5.83 -8.83
C ALA A 26 5.84 -6.08 -10.26
N ASP A 27 4.94 -6.38 -11.19
CA ASP A 27 5.21 -6.56 -12.62
C ASP A 27 5.44 -5.24 -13.37
N GLY A 28 5.26 -4.08 -12.71
CA GLY A 28 5.40 -2.77 -13.31
C GLY A 28 4.25 -2.34 -14.23
N GLN A 29 3.21 -3.17 -14.39
CA GLN A 29 2.04 -2.82 -15.17
C GLN A 29 1.18 -1.76 -14.45
N PRO A 30 0.40 -0.95 -15.20
CA PRO A 30 -0.58 -0.07 -14.59
C PRO A 30 -1.67 -0.88 -13.86
N PHE A 31 -2.36 -0.24 -12.92
CA PHE A 31 -3.50 -0.87 -12.28
C PHE A 31 -4.62 -1.14 -13.30
N VAL A 32 -5.36 -2.23 -13.07
CA VAL A 32 -6.56 -2.53 -13.84
C VAL A 32 -7.58 -1.39 -13.72
N LYS A 33 -8.40 -1.22 -14.76
CA LYS A 33 -9.42 -0.17 -14.82
C LYS A 33 -10.37 -0.27 -13.62
N GLY A 34 -10.67 0.86 -13.01
CA GLY A 34 -11.58 0.93 -11.85
C GLY A 34 -10.91 0.73 -10.49
N THR A 35 -9.59 0.48 -10.46
CA THR A 35 -8.81 0.50 -9.22
C THR A 35 -8.86 1.88 -8.58
N GLN A 36 -9.09 1.94 -7.27
CA GLN A 36 -9.21 3.18 -6.50
C GLN A 36 -8.25 3.18 -5.32
N LEU A 37 -7.66 4.34 -5.05
CA LEU A 37 -6.89 4.61 -3.85
C LEU A 37 -7.71 5.46 -2.89
N SER A 38 -7.71 5.10 -1.62
CA SER A 38 -8.40 5.83 -0.55
C SER A 38 -7.56 5.86 0.73
N ASP A 39 -8.06 6.59 1.75
CA ASP A 39 -7.36 6.83 3.03
C ASP A 39 -5.91 7.29 2.81
N ASN A 40 -5.72 8.40 2.07
CA ASN A 40 -4.39 8.91 1.72
C ASN A 40 -3.47 7.86 1.08
N ASN A 41 -4.02 7.08 0.14
CA ASN A 41 -3.37 5.96 -0.56
C ASN A 41 -2.98 4.77 0.33
N ARG A 42 -3.51 4.65 1.55
CA ARG A 42 -3.29 3.47 2.41
C ARG A 42 -4.08 2.25 1.96
N VAL A 43 -5.19 2.49 1.27
CA VAL A 43 -6.10 1.44 0.80
C VAL A 43 -6.13 1.47 -0.72
N LEU A 44 -5.86 0.32 -1.33
CA LEU A 44 -6.08 0.04 -2.74
C LEU A 44 -7.29 -0.89 -2.85
N THR A 45 -8.30 -0.46 -3.59
CA THR A 45 -9.55 -1.20 -3.80
C THR A 45 -9.69 -1.55 -5.27
N ILE A 46 -9.85 -2.84 -5.56
CA ILE A 46 -10.19 -3.36 -6.88
C ILE A 46 -11.57 -4.02 -6.75
N ALA A 47 -12.62 -3.30 -7.14
CA ALA A 47 -13.98 -3.83 -7.11
C ALA A 47 -14.23 -4.70 -8.34
N ASN A 48 -14.92 -5.84 -8.16
CA ASN A 48 -15.19 -6.81 -9.23
C ASN A 48 -13.91 -7.19 -9.98
N ALA A 49 -12.89 -7.62 -9.23
CA ALA A 49 -11.55 -7.88 -9.75
C ALA A 49 -11.58 -8.88 -10.91
N PRO A 50 -11.21 -8.48 -12.14
CA PRO A 50 -11.13 -9.40 -13.26
C PRO A 50 -9.85 -10.23 -13.17
N LEU A 51 -9.70 -11.29 -13.98
CA LEU A 51 -8.53 -12.18 -13.92
C LEU A 51 -7.21 -11.44 -14.15
N GLU A 52 -7.20 -10.36 -14.93
CA GLU A 52 -6.01 -9.53 -15.16
C GLU A 52 -5.57 -8.75 -13.90
N ALA A 53 -6.42 -8.68 -12.88
CA ALA A 53 -6.06 -8.11 -11.59
C ALA A 53 -5.15 -9.03 -10.77
N ASP A 54 -5.04 -10.31 -11.14
CA ASP A 54 -4.12 -11.27 -10.51
C ASP A 54 -2.68 -10.74 -10.51
N GLY A 55 -1.97 -11.02 -9.41
CA GLY A 55 -0.56 -10.73 -9.26
C GLY A 55 -0.19 -10.03 -7.96
N ASP A 56 1.07 -9.64 -7.88
CA ASP A 56 1.66 -9.05 -6.69
C ASP A 56 1.55 -7.52 -6.67
N TYR A 57 1.15 -6.99 -5.53
CA TYR A 57 1.01 -5.57 -5.26
C TYR A 57 2.01 -5.16 -4.18
N ILE A 58 2.79 -4.12 -4.48
CA ILE A 58 3.76 -3.56 -3.56
C ILE A 58 3.16 -2.29 -2.97
N CYS A 59 2.99 -2.28 -1.65
CA CYS A 59 2.83 -1.03 -0.93
C CYS A 59 4.17 -0.56 -0.40
N LYS A 60 4.46 0.73 -0.60
CA LYS A 60 5.61 1.43 -0.02
C LYS A 60 5.12 2.54 0.90
N VAL A 61 5.69 2.58 2.10
CA VAL A 61 5.48 3.65 3.08
C VAL A 61 6.79 4.39 3.28
N VAL A 62 6.76 5.72 3.13
CA VAL A 62 7.93 6.59 3.28
C VAL A 62 7.67 7.58 4.42
N ARG A 63 8.59 7.60 5.38
CA ARG A 63 8.74 8.70 6.35
C ARG A 63 9.66 9.74 5.74
N GLN A 64 9.20 10.99 5.56
CA GLN A 64 9.88 12.12 4.88
C GLN A 64 11.41 11.93 4.71
N GLY A 65 11.81 11.30 3.59
CA GLY A 65 13.21 11.15 3.18
C GLY A 65 14.11 10.27 4.06
N THR A 66 13.63 9.71 5.17
CA THR A 66 14.49 9.02 6.15
C THR A 66 14.49 7.51 5.95
N VAL A 67 13.29 6.90 5.88
CA VAL A 67 13.13 5.45 5.90
C VAL A 67 11.93 5.08 5.04
N SER A 68 12.12 4.09 4.17
CA SER A 68 11.02 3.43 3.48
C SER A 68 10.88 1.98 3.92
N LYS A 69 9.63 1.52 4.06
CA LYS A 69 9.28 0.11 4.24
C LYS A 69 8.35 -0.31 3.11
N THR A 70 8.52 -1.54 2.66
CA THR A 70 7.70 -2.14 1.62
C THR A 70 7.05 -3.40 2.13
N ALA A 71 5.81 -3.63 1.71
CA ALA A 71 5.10 -4.88 1.91
C ALA A 71 4.55 -5.34 0.55
N THR A 72 4.61 -6.64 0.31
CA THR A 72 4.08 -7.26 -0.90
C THR A 72 2.85 -8.08 -0.54
N ILE A 73 1.80 -7.99 -1.36
CA ILE A 73 0.53 -8.70 -1.21
C ILE A 73 0.22 -9.36 -2.54
N SER A 74 0.05 -10.68 -2.53
CA SER A 74 -0.37 -11.45 -3.70
C SER A 74 -1.89 -11.51 -3.76
N LEU A 75 -2.47 -11.09 -4.88
CA LEU A 75 -3.87 -11.35 -5.21
C LEU A 75 -3.89 -12.53 -6.17
N LEU A 76 -4.38 -13.68 -5.70
CA LEU A 76 -4.54 -14.88 -6.49
C LEU A 76 -6.03 -15.08 -6.77
N LEU A 77 -6.41 -15.05 -8.05
CA LEU A 77 -7.77 -15.31 -8.49
C LEU A 77 -7.82 -16.70 -9.13
N GLU A 78 -8.65 -17.57 -8.57
CA GLU A 78 -8.94 -18.87 -9.19
C GLU A 78 -10.02 -18.69 -10.26
N SER A 79 -9.79 -19.31 -11.42
CA SER A 79 -10.71 -19.34 -12.56
C SER A 79 -11.77 -20.41 -12.43
#